data_AF-A0A5C8WY94-F1
#
_entry.id   AF-A0A5C8WY94-F1
#
_cell.length_a   1.000
_cell.length_b   1.000
_cell.length_c   1.000
_cell.angle_alpha   90.00
_cell.angle_beta   90.00
_cell.angle_gamma   90.00
#
_symmetry.space_group_name_H-M   'P 1'
#
loop_
_entity.id
_entity.type
_entity.pdbx_description
1 polymer ?
#
loop_
_entity_poly.entity_id
_entity_poly.type
_entity_poly.pdbx_seq_one_letter_code
_entity_poly.pdbx_strand_id
1 'polypeptide(L)'
;MEELIARVTNRTGLDAATAQTAIGHILAFLQKEGPANEVSQLMASMPGSESLVATSNAEEGGGGGLMGMLGGMMGGGVMALGQKLMSAGVPMGQMQPLGQELFAYGREKAGEDVMGPIVGSVPGLNQFV
;
A
#
# COMPACT_ATOMS: atom_id res chain seq x y z
N MET A 1 -13.23 4.84 0.16
CA MET A 1 -12.39 4.07 -0.77
C MET A 1 -12.55 4.49 -2.23
N GLU A 2 -13.77 4.59 -2.75
CA GLU A 2 -14.03 4.97 -4.16
C GLU A 2 -13.35 6.29 -4.57
N GLU A 3 -13.39 7.30 -3.69
CA GLU A 3 -12.70 8.58 -3.89
C GLU A 3 -11.19 8.39 -4.15
N LEU A 4 -10.52 7.60 -3.31
CA LEU A 4 -9.10 7.31 -3.44
C LEU A 4 -8.81 6.55 -4.74
N ILE A 5 -9.60 5.54 -5.08
CA ILE A 5 -9.45 4.80 -6.34
C ILE A 5 -9.56 5.76 -7.52
N ALA A 6 -10.58 6.63 -7.53
CA ALA A 6 -10.76 7.62 -8.60
C ALA A 6 -9.60 8.62 -8.71
N ARG A 7 -9.05 9.09 -7.58
CA ARG A 7 -7.87 9.96 -7.59
C ARG A 7 -6.65 9.25 -8.18
N VAL A 8 -6.41 8.01 -7.76
CA VAL A 8 -5.30 7.18 -8.26
C VAL A 8 -5.44 6.93 -9.75
N THR A 9 -6.60 6.48 -10.24
CA THR A 9 -6.79 6.22 -11.68
C THR A 9 -6.63 7.48 -12.51
N ASN A 10 -7.17 8.62 -12.06
CA ASN A 10 -7.00 9.92 -12.74
C ASN A 10 -5.54 10.38 -12.78
N ARG A 11 -4.78 10.13 -11.70
CA ARG A 11 -3.38 10.57 -11.61
C ARG A 11 -2.43 9.69 -12.39
N THR A 12 -2.67 8.39 -12.39
CA THR A 12 -1.74 7.38 -12.92
C THR A 12 -2.09 6.89 -14.32
N GLY A 13 -3.38 6.93 -14.68
CA GLY A 13 -3.92 6.26 -15.86
C GLY A 13 -4.12 4.75 -15.70
N LEU A 14 -3.97 4.22 -14.48
CA LEU A 14 -4.33 2.84 -14.16
C LEU A 14 -5.83 2.60 -14.31
N ASP A 15 -6.23 1.39 -14.66
CA ASP A 15 -7.62 0.97 -14.51
C ASP A 15 -7.97 0.78 -13.02
N ALA A 16 -9.27 0.77 -12.73
CA ALA A 16 -9.76 0.74 -11.36
C ALA A 16 -9.40 -0.57 -10.63
N ALA A 17 -9.32 -1.71 -11.33
CA ALA A 17 -9.01 -2.98 -10.69
C ALA A 17 -7.53 -3.02 -10.27
N THR A 18 -6.60 -2.64 -11.17
CA THR A 18 -5.18 -2.54 -10.81
C THR A 18 -4.94 -1.50 -9.73
N ALA A 19 -5.61 -0.33 -9.79
CA ALA A 19 -5.52 0.67 -8.73
C ALA A 19 -5.98 0.12 -7.37
N GLN A 20 -7.10 -0.59 -7.34
CA GLN A 20 -7.64 -1.21 -6.13
C GLN A 20 -6.69 -2.24 -5.52
N THR A 21 -6.17 -3.16 -6.33
CA THR A 21 -5.19 -4.17 -5.88
C THR A 21 -3.91 -3.51 -5.37
N ALA A 22 -3.41 -2.49 -6.09
CA ALA A 22 -2.22 -1.76 -5.72
C ALA A 22 -2.36 -1.03 -4.38
N ILE A 23 -3.48 -0.34 -4.16
CA ILE A 23 -3.81 0.29 -2.87
C ILE A 23 -3.84 -0.75 -1.76
N GLY A 24 -4.48 -1.90 -1.99
CA GLY A 24 -4.53 -2.99 -1.02
C GLY A 24 -3.15 -3.50 -0.62
N HIS A 25 -2.24 -3.73 -1.58
CA HIS A 25 -0.86 -4.14 -1.28
C HIS A 25 -0.08 -3.09 -0.48
N ILE A 26 -0.26 -1.80 -0.78
CA ILE A 26 0.42 -0.74 -0.01
C ILE A 26 -0.12 -0.71 1.41
N LEU A 27 -1.44 -0.75 1.61
CA LEU A 27 -2.05 -0.75 2.95
C LEU A 27 -1.67 -2.01 3.76
N ALA A 28 -1.57 -3.17 3.12
CA ALA A 28 -1.10 -4.41 3.73
C ALA A 28 0.37 -4.30 4.16
N PHE A 29 1.20 -3.69 3.31
CA PHE A 29 2.59 -3.39 3.63
C PHE A 29 2.73 -2.44 4.81
N LEU A 30 1.91 -1.38 4.87
CA LEU A 30 1.90 -0.46 6.01
C LEU A 30 1.49 -1.16 7.31
N GLN A 31 0.51 -2.08 7.28
CA GLN A 31 0.16 -2.89 8.46
C GLN A 31 1.31 -3.78 8.95
N LYS A 32 2.15 -4.24 8.03
CA LYS A 32 3.27 -5.12 8.36
C LYS A 32 4.49 -4.37 8.87
N GLU A 33 4.84 -3.25 8.22
CA GLU A 33 6.12 -2.56 8.43
C GLU A 33 5.98 -1.23 9.20
N GLY A 34 4.76 -0.67 9.26
CA GLY A 34 4.46 0.59 9.94
C GLY A 34 4.16 0.42 11.43
N PRO A 35 4.11 1.52 12.18
CA PRO A 35 3.82 1.50 13.61
C PRO A 35 2.34 1.23 13.81
N ALA A 36 2.03 0.20 14.61
CA ALA A 36 0.69 -0.40 14.67
C ALA A 36 -0.41 0.63 15.01
N ASN A 37 -0.14 1.55 15.94
CA ASN A 37 -1.10 2.53 16.39
C ASN A 37 -1.52 3.49 15.26
N GLU A 38 -0.56 4.11 14.58
CA GLU A 38 -0.81 5.10 13.55
C GLU A 38 -1.40 4.43 12.30
N VAL A 39 -0.94 3.22 11.97
CA VAL A 39 -1.54 2.46 10.86
C VAL A 39 -2.99 2.11 11.17
N SER A 40 -3.33 1.68 12.39
CA SER A 40 -4.73 1.46 12.78
C SER A 40 -5.57 2.73 12.66
N GLN A 41 -5.04 3.89 13.07
CA GLN A 41 -5.73 5.18 12.93
C GLN A 41 -5.94 5.56 11.46
N LEU A 42 -4.93 5.35 10.61
CA LEU A 42 -5.04 5.56 9.17
C LEU A 42 -6.13 4.67 8.56
N MET A 43 -6.14 3.37 8.88
CA MET A 43 -7.15 2.43 8.36
C MET A 43 -8.57 2.82 8.78
N ALA A 44 -8.75 3.24 10.04
CA ALA A 44 -10.03 3.73 10.56
C ALA A 44 -10.52 5.01 9.85
N SER A 45 -9.61 5.87 9.39
CA SER A 45 -9.94 7.08 8.62
C SER A 45 -10.33 6.79 7.15
N MET A 46 -10.10 5.57 6.67
CA MET A 46 -10.34 5.17 5.28
C MET A 46 -11.32 3.99 5.19
N PRO A 47 -12.65 4.23 5.25
CA PRO A 47 -13.64 3.18 5.10
C PRO A 47 -13.43 2.36 3.82
N GLY A 48 -13.40 1.03 3.98
CA GLY A 48 -13.12 0.04 2.92
C GLY A 48 -11.66 -0.42 2.83
N SER A 49 -10.74 0.19 3.59
CA SER A 49 -9.31 -0.16 3.61
C SER A 49 -9.05 -1.62 4.03
N GLU A 50 -9.73 -2.09 5.07
CA GLU A 50 -9.59 -3.46 5.58
C GLU A 50 -9.99 -4.53 4.55
N SER A 51 -11.06 -4.27 3.79
CA SER A 51 -11.49 -5.18 2.72
C SER A 51 -10.44 -5.29 1.62
N LEU A 52 -9.79 -4.18 1.24
CA LEU A 52 -8.73 -4.21 0.22
C LEU A 52 -7.52 -4.99 0.70
N VAL A 53 -7.12 -4.79 1.96
CA VAL A 53 -6.01 -5.54 2.55
C VAL A 53 -6.32 -7.03 2.62
N ALA A 54 -7.54 -7.40 3.00
CA ALA A 54 -7.97 -8.80 3.03
C ALA A 54 -7.90 -9.44 1.63
N THR A 55 -8.36 -8.74 0.59
CA THR A 55 -8.26 -9.21 -0.79
C THR A 55 -6.80 -9.37 -1.23
N SER A 56 -5.94 -8.37 -0.98
CA SER A 56 -4.52 -8.45 -1.34
C SER A 56 -3.78 -9.59 -0.64
N ASN A 57 -4.07 -9.82 0.64
CA ASN A 57 -3.47 -10.95 1.38
C ASN A 57 -3.99 -12.31 0.88
N ALA A 58 -5.24 -12.40 0.43
CA ALA A 58 -5.80 -13.62 -0.13
C ALA A 58 -5.15 -13.98 -1.49
N GLU A 59 -4.85 -12.98 -2.31
CA GLU A 59 -4.11 -13.16 -3.57
C GLU A 59 -2.67 -13.65 -3.32
N GLU A 60 -2.05 -13.24 -2.21
CA GLU A 60 -0.73 -13.72 -1.77
C GLU A 60 -0.75 -15.17 -1.25
N GLY A 61 -1.88 -15.62 -0.68
CA GLY A 61 -2.06 -16.96 -0.12
C GLY A 61 -2.17 -18.09 -1.16
N GLY A 62 -2.32 -17.77 -2.45
CA GLY A 62 -2.54 -18.74 -3.51
C GLY A 62 -1.29 -19.46 -4.06
N GLY A 63 -0.07 -19.01 -3.75
CA GLY A 63 1.13 -19.38 -4.51
C GLY A 63 2.38 -19.84 -3.76
N GLY A 64 2.40 -19.91 -2.42
CA GLY A 64 3.67 -20.07 -1.70
C GLY A 64 3.59 -20.83 -0.38
N GLY A 65 3.55 -22.16 -0.43
CA GLY A 65 3.94 -22.99 0.72
C GLY A 65 5.37 -22.67 1.18
N LEU A 66 5.70 -22.98 2.45
CA LEU A 66 7.01 -22.96 3.17
C LEU A 66 8.16 -22.03 2.69
N MET A 67 8.45 -21.96 1.39
CA MET A 67 9.33 -21.00 0.74
C MET A 67 8.86 -19.53 0.86
N GLY A 68 7.56 -19.25 0.88
CA GLY A 68 7.03 -17.89 1.12
C GLY A 68 7.31 -17.37 2.53
N MET A 69 7.33 -18.28 3.51
CA MET A 69 7.64 -17.97 4.91
C MET A 69 9.13 -17.64 5.11
N LEU A 70 10.02 -18.31 4.37
CA LEU A 70 11.47 -18.02 4.39
C LEU A 70 11.83 -16.75 3.61
N GLY A 71 11.19 -16.49 2.46
CA GLY A 71 11.36 -15.25 1.70
C GLY A 71 10.83 -14.01 2.44
N GLY A 72 9.74 -14.17 3.20
CA GLY A 72 9.17 -13.12 4.04
C GLY A 72 10.07 -12.68 5.21
N MET A 73 11.08 -13.48 5.57
CA MET A 73 12.04 -13.20 6.65
C MET A 73 13.35 -12.56 6.15
N MET A 74 13.62 -12.57 4.83
CA MET A 74 14.90 -12.10 4.26
C MET A 74 14.77 -11.04 3.14
N GLY A 75 13.56 -10.59 2.80
CA GLY A 75 13.34 -9.60 1.74
C GLY A 75 12.25 -8.56 2.04
N GLY A 76 11.98 -8.26 3.32
CA GLY A 76 10.96 -7.29 3.72
C GLY A 76 11.40 -5.85 3.51
N GLY A 77 10.61 -5.06 2.79
CA GLY A 77 10.87 -3.64 2.58
C GLY A 77 10.20 -3.11 1.32
N VAL A 78 10.42 -1.84 1.01
CA VAL A 78 9.81 -1.16 -0.15
C VAL A 78 10.12 -1.82 -1.49
N MET A 79 11.24 -2.55 -1.59
CA MET A 79 11.58 -3.34 -2.79
C MET A 79 10.60 -4.49 -3.05
N ALA A 80 10.21 -5.22 -2.00
CA ALA A 80 9.22 -6.29 -2.13
C ALA A 80 7.83 -5.73 -2.44
N LEU A 81 7.47 -4.58 -1.86
CA LEU A 81 6.26 -3.86 -2.26
C LEU A 81 6.32 -3.49 -3.75
N GLY A 82 7.42 -2.91 -4.22
CA GLY A 82 7.61 -2.58 -5.64
C GLY A 82 7.45 -3.79 -6.56
N GLN A 83 7.97 -4.96 -6.18
CA GLN A 83 7.75 -6.21 -6.92
C GLN A 83 6.28 -6.62 -6.97
N LYS A 84 5.57 -6.56 -5.83
CA LYS A 84 4.13 -6.86 -5.78
C LYS A 84 3.33 -5.92 -6.67
N LEU A 85 3.65 -4.63 -6.64
CA LEU A 85 3.00 -3.63 -7.49
C LEU A 85 3.22 -3.92 -8.99
N MET A 86 4.45 -4.28 -9.40
CA MET A 86 4.70 -4.71 -10.79
C MET A 86 3.92 -5.96 -11.16
N SER A 87 3.87 -6.96 -10.29
CA SER A 87 3.10 -8.19 -10.52
C SER A 87 1.60 -7.94 -10.62
N ALA A 88 1.08 -6.93 -9.90
CA ALA A 88 -0.29 -6.46 -10.00
C ALA A 88 -0.57 -5.62 -11.27
N GLY A 89 0.45 -5.37 -12.10
CA GLY A 89 0.32 -4.63 -13.35
C GLY A 89 0.63 -3.13 -13.24
N VAL A 90 1.18 -2.67 -12.12
CA VAL A 90 1.59 -1.26 -11.95
C VAL A 90 2.96 -1.04 -12.63
N PRO A 91 3.03 -0.25 -13.71
CA PRO A 91 4.28 0.14 -14.34
C PRO A 91 5.15 0.97 -13.39
N MET A 92 6.48 0.85 -13.46
CA MET A 92 7.40 1.62 -12.61
C MET A 92 7.15 3.13 -12.65
N GLY A 93 6.80 3.70 -13.81
CA GLY A 93 6.50 5.13 -13.96
C GLY A 93 5.22 5.60 -13.25
N GLN A 94 4.35 4.67 -12.84
CA GLN A 94 3.08 4.97 -12.15
C GLN A 94 3.14 4.69 -10.64
N MET A 95 4.19 4.00 -10.15
CA MET A 95 4.32 3.68 -8.72
C MET A 95 4.47 4.91 -7.83
N GLN A 96 5.31 5.87 -8.24
CA GLN A 96 5.52 7.08 -7.47
C GLN A 96 4.25 7.97 -7.46
N PRO A 97 3.57 8.24 -8.59
CA PRO A 97 2.28 8.92 -8.58
C PRO A 97 1.20 8.21 -7.75
N LEU A 98 1.15 6.87 -7.79
CA LEU A 98 0.25 6.06 -6.96
C LEU A 98 0.54 6.27 -5.46
N GLY A 99 1.80 6.15 -5.05
CA GLY A 99 2.22 6.36 -3.67
C GLY A 99 1.90 7.78 -3.19
N GLN A 100 2.23 8.80 -3.98
CA GLN A 100 1.93 10.19 -3.67
C GLN A 100 0.44 10.44 -3.42
N GLU A 101 -0.45 9.92 -4.27
CA GLU A 101 -1.90 10.11 -4.08
C GLU A 101 -2.43 9.38 -2.85
N LEU A 102 -1.97 8.16 -2.59
CA LEU A 102 -2.36 7.42 -1.40
C LEU A 102 -1.94 8.16 -0.13
N PHE A 103 -0.73 8.72 -0.11
CA PHE A 103 -0.22 9.44 1.06
C PHE A 103 -0.83 10.82 1.20
N ALA A 104 -1.08 11.54 0.11
CA ALA A 104 -1.84 12.79 0.13
C ALA A 104 -3.24 12.56 0.70
N TYR A 105 -3.93 11.53 0.22
CA TYR A 105 -5.24 11.15 0.74
C TYR A 105 -5.17 10.72 2.22
N GLY A 106 -4.15 9.95 2.61
CA GLY A 106 -3.91 9.60 4.00
C GLY A 106 -3.74 10.83 4.90
N ARG A 107 -2.96 11.84 4.47
CA ARG A 107 -2.80 13.10 5.20
C ARG A 107 -4.12 13.88 5.31
N GLU A 108 -4.93 13.90 4.24
CA GLU A 108 -6.24 14.55 4.26
C GLU A 108 -7.23 13.91 5.24
N LYS A 109 -7.19 12.56 5.39
CA LYS A 109 -8.16 11.84 6.22
C LYS A 109 -7.67 11.58 7.65
N ALA A 110 -6.39 11.32 7.85
CA ALA A 110 -5.80 10.95 9.15
C ALA A 110 -4.93 12.07 9.78
N GLY A 111 -4.50 13.06 8.99
CA GLY A 111 -3.63 14.14 9.46
C GLY A 111 -2.14 13.78 9.46
N GLU A 112 -1.29 14.81 9.57
CA GLU A 112 0.17 14.65 9.53
C GLU A 112 0.71 13.95 10.79
N ASP A 113 0.04 14.10 11.94
CA ASP A 113 0.44 13.42 13.18
C ASP A 113 0.35 11.89 13.07
N VAL A 114 -0.51 11.38 12.18
CA VAL A 114 -0.63 9.94 11.88
C VAL A 114 0.30 9.55 10.74
N MET A 115 0.35 10.35 9.67
CA MET A 115 1.13 10.00 8.47
C MET A 115 2.64 10.16 8.65
N GLY A 116 3.08 11.18 9.39
CA GLY A 116 4.49 11.47 9.63
C GLY A 116 5.25 10.30 10.25
N PRO A 117 4.77 9.70 11.35
CA PRO A 117 5.39 8.50 11.94
C PRO A 117 5.45 7.31 10.99
N ILE A 118 4.39 7.06 10.20
CA ILE A 118 4.36 5.96 9.21
C ILE A 118 5.45 6.15 8.14
N VAL A 119 5.57 7.37 7.62
CA VAL A 119 6.56 7.77 6.62
C VAL A 119 7.99 7.65 7.20
N GLY A 120 8.18 8.08 8.45
CA GLY A 120 9.48 8.07 9.12
C GLY A 120 9.94 6.69 9.61
N SER A 121 9.02 5.76 9.88
CA SER A 121 9.36 4.44 10.43
C SER A 121 9.72 3.41 9.36
N VAL A 122 9.26 3.58 8.12
CA VAL A 122 9.43 2.58 7.05
C VAL A 122 10.59 2.98 6.13
N PRO A 123 11.72 2.25 6.16
CA PRO A 123 12.89 2.58 5.34
C PRO A 123 12.58 2.60 3.84
N GLY A 124 12.92 3.71 3.18
CA GLY A 124 12.75 3.88 1.73
C GLY A 124 11.34 4.30 1.30
N LEU A 125 10.36 4.41 2.20
CA LEU A 125 9.00 4.83 1.87
C LEU A 125 8.97 6.26 1.33
N ASN A 126 9.83 7.15 1.85
CA ASN A 126 10.05 8.52 1.37
C ASN A 126 10.39 8.64 -0.13
N GLN A 127 10.84 7.57 -0.78
CA GLN A 127 11.14 7.60 -2.21
C GLN A 127 9.88 7.47 -3.08
N PHE A 128 8.76 7.05 -2.49
CA PHE A 128 7.50 6.80 -3.18
C PHE A 128 6.45 7.89 -2.94
N VAL A 129 6.68 8.82 -1.99
CA VAL A 129 5.67 9.72 -1.42
C VAL A 129 6.09 11.17 -1.38
#